data_AF-A0A835LGH3-F1
#
_entry.id   AF-A0A835LGH3-F1
#
_cell.length_a   1.000
_cell.length_b   1.000
_cell.length_c   1.000
_cell.angle_alpha   90.00
_cell.angle_beta   90.00
_cell.angle_gamma   90.00
#
_symmetry.space_group_name_H-M   'P 1'
#
loop_
_entity.id
_entity.type
_entity.pdbx_description
1 polymer ?
#
loop_
_entity_poly.entity_id
_entity_poly.type
_entity_poly.pdbx_seq_one_letter_code
_entity_poly.pdbx_strand_id
1 'polypeptide(L)'
;MLCAFLVTFKQLLHSGFLSLAMMGLERLVMSLKSRVLRALRPKKLYDKVEKSDSMRIEIRSKKARKLIEKTLKIADSPRNRSYAF
;
A
#
# COMPACT_ATOMS: atom_id res chain seq x y z
N MET A 1 51.92 21.58 22.48
CA MET A 1 51.67 21.09 21.10
C MET A 1 50.72 19.91 21.05
N LEU A 2 50.91 18.85 21.87
CA LEU A 2 50.00 17.69 21.91
C LEU A 2 48.53 18.03 22.25
N CYS A 3 48.27 18.95 23.18
CA CYS A 3 46.89 19.31 23.56
C CYS A 3 46.08 19.88 22.39
N ALA A 4 46.68 20.77 21.58
CA ALA A 4 46.02 21.32 20.40
C ALA A 4 45.73 20.25 19.35
N PHE A 5 46.64 19.28 19.19
CA PHE A 5 46.48 18.14 18.27
C PHE A 5 45.36 17.19 18.72
N LEU A 6 45.25 16.89 20.01
CA LEU A 6 44.16 16.05 20.53
C LEU A 6 42.79 16.73 20.42
N VAL A 7 42.74 18.06 20.61
CA VAL A 7 41.50 18.84 20.45
C VAL A 7 41.03 18.85 18.99
N THR A 8 41.92 19.10 18.03
CA THR A 8 41.56 19.06 16.60
C THR A 8 41.23 17.65 16.12
N PHE A 9 41.95 16.63 16.58
CA PHE A 9 41.65 15.23 16.23
C PHE A 9 40.28 14.78 16.77
N LYS A 10 39.94 15.15 18.02
CA LYS A 10 38.60 14.87 18.60
C LYS A 10 37.50 15.66 17.89
N GLN A 11 37.75 16.91 17.50
CA GLN A 11 36.81 17.73 16.73
C GLN A 11 36.53 17.13 15.35
N LEU A 12 37.58 16.66 14.66
CA LEU A 12 37.49 16.03 13.34
C LEU A 12 36.73 14.69 13.38
N LEU A 13 36.97 13.89 14.43
CA LEU A 13 36.28 12.62 14.63
C LEU A 13 34.79 12.85 14.96
N HIS A 14 34.48 13.87 15.76
CA HIS A 14 33.10 14.26 16.07
C HIS A 14 32.36 14.83 14.85
N SER A 15 33.00 15.68 14.04
CA SER A 15 32.41 16.21 12.80
C SER A 15 32.20 15.13 11.74
N GLY A 16 33.15 14.20 11.59
CA GLY A 16 33.02 13.06 10.68
C GLY A 16 31.92 12.10 11.11
N PHE A 17 31.80 11.83 12.42
CA PHE A 17 30.74 11.00 12.99
C PHE A 17 29.35 11.62 12.80
N LEU A 18 29.19 12.92 13.07
CA LEU A 18 27.95 13.65 12.82
C LEU A 18 27.55 13.62 11.34
N SER A 19 28.50 13.82 10.42
CA SER A 19 28.24 13.73 8.98
C SER A 19 27.71 12.35 8.56
N LEU A 20 28.31 11.27 9.08
CA LEU A 20 27.90 9.91 8.76
C LEU A 20 26.51 9.59 9.33
N ALA A 21 26.22 10.05 10.55
CA ALA A 21 24.92 9.89 11.18
C ALA A 21 23.80 10.63 10.43
N MET A 22 24.05 11.87 9.98
CA MET A 22 23.09 12.68 9.23
C MET A 22 22.71 12.04 7.89
N MET A 23 23.68 11.50 7.13
CA MET A 23 23.41 10.78 5.88
C MET A 23 22.55 9.51 6.09
N GLY A 24 22.75 8.80 7.20
CA GLY A 24 21.95 7.62 7.54
C GLY A 24 20.48 7.97 7.86
N LEU A 25 20.28 9.03 8.64
CA LEU A 25 18.97 9.55 9.01
C LEU A 25 18.17 10.03 7.80
N GLU A 26 18.81 10.73 6.86
CA GLU A 26 18.15 11.19 5.63
C GLU A 26 17.57 10.04 4.81
N ARG A 27 18.33 8.95 4.63
CA ARG A 27 17.86 7.75 3.93
C ARG A 27 16.68 7.09 4.65
N LEU A 28 16.72 7.02 5.98
CA LEU A 28 15.65 6.44 6.78
C LEU A 28 14.37 7.29 6.68
N VAL A 29 14.48 8.61 6.78
CA VAL A 29 13.34 9.53 6.65
C VAL A 29 12.76 9.49 5.24
N MET A 30 13.57 9.41 4.19
CA MET A 30 13.10 9.24 2.81
C MET A 30 12.33 7.93 2.62
N SER A 31 12.85 6.83 3.17
CA SER A 31 12.18 5.52 3.17
C SER A 31 10.84 5.60 3.90
N LEU A 32 10.80 6.18 5.11
CA LEU A 32 9.59 6.35 5.90
C LEU A 32 8.56 7.23 5.16
N LYS A 33 8.98 8.37 4.61
CA LYS A 33 8.12 9.25 3.80
C LYS A 33 7.50 8.51 2.62
N SER A 34 8.27 7.68 1.91
CA SER A 34 7.75 6.92 0.76
C SER A 34 6.71 5.86 1.16
N ARG A 35 6.89 5.21 2.33
CA ARG A 35 5.96 4.21 2.87
C ARG A 35 4.70 4.87 3.42
N VAL A 36 4.85 5.98 4.12
CA VAL A 36 3.74 6.78 4.67
C VAL A 36 2.92 7.39 3.53
N LEU A 37 3.56 7.98 2.51
CA LEU A 37 2.86 8.45 1.31
C LEU A 37 2.11 7.31 0.60
N ARG A 38 2.71 6.12 0.48
CA ARG A 38 2.03 4.96 -0.13
C ARG A 38 0.85 4.44 0.72
N ALA A 39 0.96 4.51 2.05
CA ALA A 39 -0.11 4.11 2.97
C ALA A 39 -1.25 5.14 3.04
N LEU A 40 -0.91 6.42 2.97
CA LEU A 40 -1.84 7.55 2.94
C LEU A 40 -2.41 7.82 1.55
N ARG A 41 -1.83 7.26 0.48
CA ARG A 41 -2.50 7.24 -0.82
C ARG A 41 -3.86 6.59 -0.58
N PRO A 42 -4.97 7.32 -0.78
CA PRO A 42 -6.26 6.69 -0.70
C PRO A 42 -6.23 5.54 -1.70
N LYS A 43 -6.36 4.31 -1.22
CA LYS A 43 -6.82 3.23 -2.08
C LYS A 43 -8.09 3.80 -2.68
N LYS A 44 -8.06 4.11 -3.98
CA LYS A 44 -9.22 4.48 -4.76
C LYS A 44 -10.16 3.28 -4.71
N LEU A 45 -10.87 3.17 -3.59
CA LEU A 45 -11.65 2.00 -3.22
C LEU A 45 -12.87 1.89 -4.14
N TYR A 46 -13.22 3.01 -4.79
CA TYR A 46 -14.16 3.15 -5.87
C TYR A 46 -13.78 4.41 -6.66
N ASP A 47 -12.61 4.44 -7.30
CA ASP A 47 -12.53 5.30 -8.49
C ASP A 47 -13.52 4.70 -9.46
N LYS A 48 -14.55 5.47 -9.80
CA LYS A 48 -15.66 5.08 -10.66
C LYS A 48 -15.09 4.44 -11.92
N VAL A 49 -14.96 3.11 -11.88
CA VAL A 49 -14.53 2.33 -13.02
C VAL A 49 -15.63 2.54 -14.04
N GLU A 50 -15.29 3.12 -15.20
CA GLU A 50 -16.22 3.22 -16.32
C GLU A 50 -16.95 1.87 -16.46
N LYS A 51 -18.27 1.91 -16.66
CA LYS A 51 -19.18 0.75 -16.67
C LYS A 51 -18.63 -0.47 -17.45
N SER A 52 -17.73 -0.24 -18.41
CA SER A 52 -16.99 -1.21 -19.21
C SER A 52 -16.03 -2.12 -18.42
N ASP A 53 -15.21 -1.56 -17.51
CA ASP A 53 -14.18 -2.32 -16.79
C ASP A 53 -14.70 -2.92 -15.46
N SER A 54 -15.70 -2.29 -14.86
CA SER A 54 -16.37 -2.81 -13.64
C SER A 54 -17.07 -4.13 -13.92
N MET A 55 -17.74 -4.22 -15.07
CA MET A 55 -18.46 -5.44 -15.50
C MET A 55 -17.50 -6.62 -15.79
N ARG A 56 -16.29 -6.36 -16.30
CA ARG A 56 -15.28 -7.39 -16.55
C ARG A 56 -14.59 -7.88 -15.27
N ILE A 57 -14.37 -7.00 -14.29
CA ILE A 57 -13.72 -7.35 -13.02
C ILE A 57 -14.69 -8.11 -12.11
N GLU A 58 -15.95 -7.71 -12.04
CA GLU A 58 -16.94 -8.31 -11.16
C GLU A 58 -17.26 -9.76 -11.57
N ILE A 59 -17.45 -10.04 -12.87
CA ILE A 59 -17.73 -11.40 -13.39
C ILE A 59 -16.53 -12.36 -13.19
N ARG A 60 -15.28 -11.87 -13.22
CA ARG A 60 -14.09 -12.71 -12.98
C ARG A 60 -13.99 -13.21 -11.53
N SER A 61 -14.65 -12.55 -10.58
CA SER A 61 -14.67 -12.99 -9.19
C SER A 61 -15.30 -14.37 -9.03
N LYS A 62 -14.68 -15.24 -8.23
CA LYS A 62 -15.27 -16.54 -7.85
C LYS A 62 -16.63 -16.37 -7.16
N LYS A 63 -16.85 -15.25 -6.45
CA LYS A 63 -18.10 -14.99 -5.72
C LYS A 63 -19.24 -14.65 -6.69
N ALA A 64 -18.99 -13.80 -7.68
CA ALA A 64 -19.98 -13.43 -8.68
C ALA A 64 -20.43 -14.63 -9.52
N ARG A 65 -19.49 -15.47 -9.98
CA ARG A 65 -19.81 -16.71 -10.68
C ARG A 65 -20.72 -17.64 -9.88
N LYS A 66 -20.44 -17.80 -8.58
CA LYS A 66 -21.29 -18.60 -7.67
C LYS A 66 -22.69 -18.01 -7.50
N LEU A 67 -22.83 -16.69 -7.46
CA LEU A 67 -24.14 -16.03 -7.38
C LEU A 67 -24.93 -16.24 -8.67
N ILE A 68 -24.29 -16.03 -9.84
CA ILE A 68 -24.90 -16.24 -11.15
C ILE A 68 -25.37 -17.70 -11.30
N GLU A 69 -24.51 -18.67 -10.97
CA GLU A 69 -24.84 -20.10 -11.06
C GLU A 69 -26.02 -20.47 -10.15
N LYS A 70 -26.08 -19.92 -8.93
CA LYS A 70 -27.20 -20.15 -8.01
C LYS A 70 -28.50 -19.56 -8.55
N THR A 71 -28.46 -18.32 -9.04
CA THR A 71 -29.63 -17.66 -9.62
C THR A 71 -30.11 -18.40 -10.88
N LEU A 72 -29.19 -18.87 -11.72
CA LEU A 72 -29.51 -19.65 -12.92
C LEU A 72 -30.19 -20.97 -12.58
N LYS A 73 -29.66 -21.74 -11.63
CA LYS A 73 -30.28 -23.00 -11.17
C LYS A 73 -31.67 -22.81 -10.58
N ILE A 74 -31.91 -21.67 -9.90
CA ILE A 74 -33.22 -21.33 -9.34
C ILE A 74 -34.20 -20.94 -10.45
N ALA A 75 -33.75 -20.17 -11.44
CA ALA A 75 -34.57 -19.79 -12.60
C ALA A 75 -34.97 -21.01 -13.44
N ASP A 76 -34.05 -21.96 -13.64
CA ASP A 76 -34.32 -23.19 -14.41
C ASP A 76 -35.28 -24.14 -13.67
N SER A 77 -35.30 -24.14 -12.33
CA SER A 77 -36.23 -24.95 -11.53
C SER A 77 -36.86 -24.11 -10.41
N PRO A 78 -37.89 -23.30 -10.74
CA PRO A 78 -38.51 -22.36 -9.81
C PRO A 78 -39.35 -23.04 -8.71
N ARG A 79 -39.39 -24.39 -8.69
CA ARG A 79 -40.36 -25.16 -7.90
C ARG A 79 -40.19 -25.02 -6.38
N ASN A 80 -38.98 -24.72 -5.89
CA ASN A 80 -38.67 -24.83 -4.45
C ASN A 80 -38.08 -23.57 -3.79
N ARG A 81 -37.69 -22.51 -4.51
CA ARG A 81 -37.12 -21.28 -3.91
C ARG A 81 -37.38 -20.05 -4.79
N SER A 82 -38.10 -19.06 -4.26
CA SER A 82 -38.12 -17.69 -4.80
C SER A 82 -37.18 -16.80 -3.99
N TYR A 83 -36.50 -15.86 -4.65
CA TYR A 83 -35.83 -14.77 -3.93
C TYR A 83 -36.94 -13.82 -3.44
N ALA A 84 -37.13 -13.74 -2.14
CA ALA A 84 -37.79 -12.58 -1.53
C ALA A 84 -36.75 -11.45 -1.52
N PHE A 85 -37.06 -10.37 -2.23
CA PHE A 85 -36.30 -9.13 -2.18
C PHE A 85 -36.59 -8.39 -0.88
#